data_AF-A0A1Q7U377-F1
#
_entry.id   AF-A0A1Q7U377-F1
#
_cell.length_a   1.000
_cell.length_b   1.000
_cell.length_c   1.000
_cell.angle_alpha   90.00
_cell.angle_beta   90.00
_cell.angle_gamma   90.00
#
_symmetry.space_group_name_H-M   'P 1'
#
loop_
_entity.id
_entity.type
_entity.pdbx_description
1 polymer ?
#
loop_
_entity_poly.entity_id
_entity_poly.type
_entity_poly.pdbx_seq_one_letter_code
_entity_poly.pdbx_strand_id
1 'polypeptide(L)'
;MPPPPSRAGVTLLRPATVTKDWLTIVLTEFGDAVEDGLRTIDANVPCHPCGEIDLLAVDRTNHLTIIDFDTTANDGLLLRGMGHFDWIVRNMPNVQRMYRDQTINTSLQPRLFLLAPQFSPLARCASRQITRPPIHWVRFLTVEASSGPGIMFEPVESD
;
A
#
# COMPACT_ATOMS: atom_id res chain seq x y z
N MET A 1 32.25 1.22 -16.19
CA MET A 1 32.94 2.37 -15.58
C MET A 1 32.07 2.86 -14.44
N PRO A 2 32.53 2.79 -13.17
CA PRO A 2 31.75 3.32 -12.06
C PRO A 2 31.59 4.85 -12.22
N PRO A 3 30.46 5.44 -11.79
CA PRO A 3 30.27 6.87 -11.86
C PRO A 3 31.37 7.59 -11.04
N PRO A 4 31.88 8.74 -11.52
CA PRO A 4 32.90 9.48 -10.79
C PRO A 4 32.34 9.94 -9.42
N PRO A 5 33.16 9.92 -8.35
CA PRO A 5 32.74 10.40 -7.04
C PRO A 5 32.39 11.89 -7.12
N SER A 6 31.25 12.25 -6.55
CA SER A 6 30.78 13.62 -6.43
C SER A 6 31.74 14.45 -5.59
N ARG A 7 32.25 15.54 -6.17
CA ARG A 7 33.20 16.46 -5.52
C ARG A 7 32.60 17.28 -4.37
N ALA A 8 31.31 17.13 -4.07
CA ALA A 8 30.58 17.93 -3.08
C ALA A 8 29.84 17.10 -2.00
N GLY A 9 30.06 15.78 -1.91
CA GLY A 9 29.30 14.93 -0.98
C GLY A 9 27.83 14.73 -1.39
N VAL A 10 27.49 15.02 -2.64
CA VAL A 10 26.14 14.89 -3.21
C VAL A 10 26.01 13.56 -3.96
N THR A 11 25.04 12.72 -3.61
CA THR A 11 24.73 11.51 -4.39
C THR A 11 23.58 11.79 -5.34
N LEU A 12 23.81 11.66 -6.65
CA LEU A 12 22.75 11.76 -7.65
C LEU A 12 22.00 10.42 -7.74
N LEU A 13 20.72 10.43 -7.34
CA LEU A 13 19.81 9.31 -7.50
C LEU A 13 19.03 9.46 -8.82
N ARG A 14 18.77 8.33 -9.48
CA ARG A 14 17.97 8.29 -10.72
C ARG A 14 16.68 7.53 -10.44
N PRO A 15 15.56 7.84 -11.11
CA PRO A 15 14.35 7.05 -10.99
C PRO A 15 14.62 5.59 -11.38
N ALA A 16 14.12 4.65 -10.58
CA ALA A 16 14.08 3.24 -10.93
C ALA A 16 12.71 2.86 -11.52
N THR A 17 12.67 1.84 -12.36
CA THR A 17 11.40 1.20 -12.74
C THR A 17 11.29 -0.11 -11.98
N VAL A 18 10.21 -0.28 -11.22
CA VAL A 18 9.97 -1.47 -10.41
C VAL A 18 8.72 -2.21 -10.85
N THR A 19 8.67 -3.50 -10.59
CA THR A 19 7.50 -4.34 -10.84
C THR A 19 6.57 -4.37 -9.65
N LYS A 20 5.32 -4.80 -9.87
CA LYS A 20 4.35 -5.02 -8.80
C LYS A 20 4.82 -6.12 -7.84
N ASP A 21 5.44 -7.17 -8.35
CA ASP A 21 6.02 -8.25 -7.54
C ASP A 21 7.13 -7.73 -6.60
N TRP A 22 7.98 -6.84 -7.11
CA TRP A 22 9.01 -6.21 -6.29
C TRP A 22 8.42 -5.37 -5.16
N LEU A 23 7.38 -4.57 -5.45
CA LEU A 23 6.65 -3.82 -4.42
C LEU A 23 5.99 -4.74 -3.39
N THR A 24 5.43 -5.87 -3.83
CA THR A 24 4.83 -6.87 -2.94
C THR A 24 5.86 -7.38 -1.93
N ILE A 25 7.06 -7.75 -2.40
CA ILE A 25 8.17 -8.20 -1.54
C ILE A 25 8.55 -7.10 -0.55
N VAL A 26 8.79 -5.88 -1.04
CA VAL A 26 9.22 -4.75 -0.22
C VAL A 26 8.20 -4.39 0.86
N LEU A 27 6.91 -4.35 0.53
CA LEU A 27 5.85 -4.04 1.48
C LEU A 27 5.61 -5.19 2.48
N THR A 28 5.90 -6.42 2.09
CA THR A 28 5.84 -7.58 3.00
C THR A 28 6.98 -7.55 4.01
N GLU A 29 8.20 -7.19 3.58
CA GLU A 29 9.39 -7.16 4.44
C GLU A 29 9.52 -5.87 5.26
N PHE A 30 9.12 -4.74 4.68
CA PHE A 30 9.34 -3.39 5.21
C PHE A 30 8.04 -2.59 5.37
N GLY A 31 6.93 -3.27 5.69
CA GLY A 31 5.64 -2.61 5.94
C GLY A 31 5.71 -1.51 7.01
N ASP A 32 6.59 -1.68 7.99
CA ASP A 32 6.92 -0.70 9.05
C ASP A 32 7.36 0.67 8.50
N ALA A 33 7.94 0.71 7.29
CA ALA A 33 8.34 1.95 6.61
C ALA A 33 7.14 2.73 6.04
N VAL A 34 5.97 2.09 5.89
CA VAL A 34 4.72 2.74 5.48
C VAL A 34 3.96 3.27 6.68
N GLU A 35 3.82 2.44 7.71
CA GLU A 35 3.23 2.81 9.01
C GLU A 35 3.91 2.00 10.11
N ASP A 36 4.25 2.68 11.21
CA ASP A 36 4.99 2.11 12.33
C ASP A 36 4.23 0.94 12.99
N GLY A 37 4.81 -0.25 12.89
CA GLY A 37 4.35 -1.58 13.29
C GLY A 37 3.29 -2.21 12.38
N LEU A 38 3.16 -1.74 11.14
CA LEU A 38 2.37 -2.40 10.11
C LEU A 38 3.02 -3.73 9.69
N ARG A 39 2.25 -4.81 9.75
CA ARG A 39 2.71 -6.16 9.41
C ARG A 39 1.75 -6.83 8.44
N THR A 40 2.29 -7.25 7.30
CA THR A 40 1.58 -8.04 6.30
C THR A 40 1.22 -9.43 6.84
N ILE A 41 -0.02 -9.84 6.64
CA ILE A 41 -0.56 -11.15 7.03
C ILE A 41 -0.85 -12.06 5.83
N ASP A 42 -1.14 -11.48 4.66
CA ASP A 42 -1.33 -12.23 3.42
C ASP A 42 -1.13 -11.33 2.19
N ALA A 43 -0.91 -11.93 1.02
CA ALA A 43 -0.67 -11.25 -0.24
C ALA A 43 -1.48 -11.90 -1.37
N ASN A 44 -1.88 -11.11 -2.37
CA ASN A 44 -2.64 -11.56 -3.55
C ASN A 44 -3.93 -12.32 -3.15
N VAL A 45 -4.69 -11.76 -2.21
CA VAL A 45 -5.88 -12.42 -1.65
C VAL A 45 -7.02 -12.37 -2.67
N PRO A 46 -7.53 -13.54 -3.13
CA PRO A 46 -8.62 -13.55 -4.11
C PRO A 46 -9.87 -12.84 -3.60
N CYS A 47 -10.36 -11.88 -4.38
CA CYS A 47 -11.47 -10.99 -4.01
C CYS A 47 -12.43 -10.79 -5.19
N HIS A 48 -13.09 -11.86 -5.64
CA HIS A 48 -14.05 -11.77 -6.74
C HIS A 48 -15.31 -10.95 -6.36
N PRO A 49 -15.82 -10.10 -7.28
CA PRO A 49 -15.38 -9.87 -8.66
C PRO A 49 -14.31 -8.77 -8.81
N CYS A 50 -13.83 -8.18 -7.72
CA CYS A 50 -12.95 -7.00 -7.69
C CYS A 50 -11.46 -7.29 -7.98
N GLY A 51 -11.09 -8.53 -8.28
CA GLY A 51 -9.71 -8.93 -8.53
C GLY A 51 -9.06 -9.55 -7.30
N GLU A 52 -7.81 -9.20 -7.03
CA GLU A 52 -7.05 -9.65 -5.87
C GLU A 52 -6.69 -8.44 -5.00
N ILE A 53 -6.81 -8.59 -3.68
CA ILE A 53 -6.26 -7.61 -2.74
C ILE A 53 -4.75 -7.79 -2.75
N ASP A 54 -4.00 -6.71 -2.97
CA ASP A 54 -2.55 -6.84 -3.10
C ASP A 54 -1.92 -7.33 -1.81
N LEU A 55 -2.25 -6.68 -0.67
CA LEU A 55 -1.86 -7.15 0.65
C LEU A 55 -2.97 -6.94 1.68
N LEU A 56 -3.06 -7.89 2.62
CA LEU A 56 -3.71 -7.68 3.91
C LEU A 56 -2.65 -7.53 4.99
N ALA A 57 -2.85 -6.57 5.89
CA ALA A 57 -1.96 -6.28 6.98
C ALA A 57 -2.73 -5.95 8.27
N VAL A 58 -2.00 -5.91 9.38
CA VAL A 58 -2.49 -5.39 10.66
C VAL A 58 -1.48 -4.40 11.22
N ASP A 59 -1.97 -3.35 11.90
CA ASP A 59 -1.10 -2.45 12.67
C ASP A 59 -0.80 -2.97 14.08
N ARG A 60 -0.10 -2.17 14.88
CA ARG A 60 0.23 -2.46 16.30
C ARG A 60 -0.99 -2.70 17.19
N THR A 61 -2.14 -2.17 16.81
CA THR A 61 -3.41 -2.33 17.53
C THR A 61 -4.26 -3.47 16.98
N ASN A 62 -3.69 -4.26 16.07
CA ASN A 62 -4.34 -5.34 15.34
C ASN A 62 -5.48 -4.84 14.42
N HIS A 63 -5.44 -3.58 13.99
CA HIS A 63 -6.43 -3.02 13.08
C HIS A 63 -6.21 -3.54 11.65
N LEU A 64 -7.19 -4.30 11.13
CA LEU A 64 -7.12 -4.82 9.77
C LEU A 64 -6.96 -3.69 8.75
N THR A 65 -5.98 -3.85 7.87
CA THR A 65 -5.60 -2.88 6.86
C THR A 65 -5.50 -3.57 5.51
N ILE A 66 -6.26 -3.04 4.55
CA ILE A 66 -6.23 -3.44 3.15
C ILE A 66 -5.21 -2.52 2.47
N ILE A 67 -4.24 -3.07 1.76
CA ILE A 67 -3.22 -2.27 1.06
C ILE A 67 -3.31 -2.64 -0.41
N ASP A 68 -3.63 -1.65 -1.24
CA ASP A 68 -3.64 -1.77 -2.70
C ASP A 68 -2.64 -0.80 -3.31
N PHE A 69 -1.95 -1.24 -4.36
CA PHE A 69 -0.94 -0.44 -5.01
C PHE A 69 -0.84 -0.64 -6.51
N ASP A 70 -0.38 0.41 -7.19
CA ASP A 70 -0.02 0.38 -8.61
C ASP A 70 1.34 1.04 -8.82
N THR A 71 2.10 0.55 -9.80
CA THR A 71 3.42 1.10 -10.19
C THR A 71 3.32 2.36 -11.04
N THR A 72 2.10 2.76 -11.41
CA THR A 72 1.79 3.93 -12.26
C THR A 72 0.53 4.63 -11.73
N ALA A 73 0.28 5.87 -12.18
CA ALA A 73 -1.03 6.50 -11.96
C ALA A 73 -2.15 5.62 -12.53
N ASN A 74 -3.15 5.34 -11.71
CA ASN A 74 -4.35 4.64 -12.13
C ASN A 74 -5.55 5.10 -11.29
N ASP A 75 -6.55 5.70 -11.94
CA ASP A 75 -7.78 6.13 -11.28
C ASP A 75 -8.59 4.95 -10.74
N GLY A 76 -8.43 3.77 -11.36
CA GLY A 76 -9.07 2.53 -10.95
C GLY A 76 -8.62 2.04 -9.58
N LEU A 77 -7.47 2.50 -9.06
CA LEU A 77 -6.93 2.07 -7.77
C LEU A 77 -7.91 2.38 -6.61
N LEU A 78 -8.53 3.56 -6.63
CA LEU A 78 -9.53 3.93 -5.63
C LEU A 78 -10.76 3.02 -5.69
N LEU A 79 -11.30 2.79 -6.90
CA LEU A 79 -12.49 1.96 -7.07
C LEU A 79 -12.21 0.50 -6.69
N ARG A 80 -11.03 -0.01 -7.05
CA ARG A 80 -10.54 -1.34 -6.68
C ARG A 80 -10.50 -1.48 -5.15
N GLY A 81 -9.83 -0.56 -4.46
CA GLY A 81 -9.73 -0.61 -2.99
C GLY A 81 -11.07 -0.46 -2.28
N MET A 82 -12.00 0.32 -2.82
CA MET A 82 -13.37 0.38 -2.30
C MET A 82 -14.11 -0.94 -2.46
N GLY A 83 -13.94 -1.63 -3.59
CA GLY A 83 -14.49 -2.96 -3.82
C GLY A 83 -13.90 -4.01 -2.86
N HIS A 84 -12.59 -3.96 -2.62
CA HIS A 84 -11.92 -4.82 -1.66
C HIS A 84 -12.38 -4.58 -0.22
N PHE A 85 -12.56 -3.32 0.16
CA PHE A 85 -13.16 -2.97 1.44
C PHE A 85 -14.58 -3.55 1.60
N ASP A 86 -15.46 -3.34 0.62
CA ASP A 86 -16.83 -3.89 0.66
C ASP A 86 -16.81 -5.43 0.78
N TRP A 87 -15.93 -6.10 0.04
CA TRP A 87 -15.77 -7.56 0.13
C TRP A 87 -15.30 -8.01 1.52
N ILE A 88 -14.27 -7.38 2.10
CA ILE A 88 -13.75 -7.74 3.42
C ILE A 88 -14.83 -7.55 4.48
N VAL A 89 -15.57 -6.43 4.45
CA VAL A 89 -16.65 -6.16 5.40
C VAL A 89 -17.75 -7.21 5.31
N ARG A 90 -18.18 -7.58 4.10
CA ARG A 90 -19.21 -8.61 3.88
C ARG A 90 -18.75 -10.00 4.28
N ASN A 91 -17.46 -10.28 4.18
CA ASN A 91 -16.88 -11.61 4.42
C ASN A 91 -16.08 -11.69 5.73
N MET A 92 -16.23 -10.71 6.64
CA MET A 92 -15.42 -10.63 7.86
C MET A 92 -15.38 -11.93 8.69
N PRO A 93 -16.49 -12.66 8.89
CA PRO A 93 -16.44 -13.93 9.61
C PRO A 93 -15.53 -14.98 8.94
N ASN A 94 -15.47 -14.99 7.60
CA ASN A 94 -14.59 -15.89 6.84
C ASN A 94 -13.14 -15.43 6.94
N VAL A 95 -12.88 -14.12 6.83
CA VAL A 95 -11.56 -13.51 7.00
C VAL A 95 -10.98 -13.87 8.37
N GLN A 96 -11.76 -13.75 9.44
CA GLN A 96 -11.35 -14.15 10.79
C GLN A 96 -11.00 -15.64 10.89
N ARG A 97 -11.77 -16.51 10.23
CA ARG A 97 -11.50 -17.96 10.23
C ARG A 97 -10.23 -18.30 9.46
N MET A 98 -9.99 -17.61 8.34
CA MET A 98 -8.82 -17.81 7.49
C MET A 98 -7.54 -17.38 8.18
N TYR A 99 -7.58 -16.25 8.90
CA TYR A 99 -6.44 -15.68 9.61
C TYR A 99 -6.55 -15.85 11.13
N ARG A 100 -7.04 -17.00 11.61
CA ARG A 100 -7.29 -17.25 13.03
C ARG A 100 -6.05 -17.14 13.92
N ASP A 101 -4.86 -17.36 13.34
CA ASP A 101 -3.58 -17.28 14.04
C ASP A 101 -3.04 -15.84 14.09
N GLN A 102 -3.72 -14.91 13.42
CA GLN A 102 -3.47 -13.46 13.51
C GLN A 102 -4.47 -12.85 14.49
N THR A 103 -3.98 -12.01 15.41
CA THR A 103 -4.90 -11.20 16.22
C THR A 103 -5.43 -10.10 15.33
N ILE A 104 -6.74 -10.09 15.06
CA ILE A 104 -7.42 -9.04 14.30
C ILE A 104 -8.49 -8.42 15.19
N ASN A 105 -8.43 -7.10 15.38
CA ASN A 105 -9.43 -6.36 16.13
C ASN A 105 -10.66 -6.09 15.26
N THR A 106 -11.69 -6.92 15.42
CA THR A 106 -12.92 -6.82 14.62
C THR A 106 -13.95 -5.86 15.19
N SER A 107 -13.64 -5.14 16.27
CA SER A 107 -14.46 -4.01 16.70
C SER A 107 -14.24 -2.77 15.83
N LEU A 108 -13.15 -2.75 15.05
CA LEU A 108 -12.80 -1.66 14.15
C LEU A 108 -13.13 -2.05 12.70
N GLN A 109 -13.59 -1.09 11.91
CA GLN A 109 -13.78 -1.28 10.46
C GLN A 109 -12.43 -1.26 9.76
N PRO A 110 -12.18 -2.10 8.73
CA PRO A 110 -10.90 -2.12 8.04
C PRO A 110 -10.49 -0.76 7.48
N ARG A 111 -9.19 -0.47 7.51
CA ARG A 111 -8.58 0.72 6.86
C ARG A 111 -8.16 0.38 5.45
N LEU A 112 -8.15 1.38 4.56
CA LEU A 112 -7.67 1.22 3.19
C LEU A 112 -6.44 2.09 2.97
N PHE A 113 -5.33 1.46 2.58
CA PHE A 113 -4.09 2.12 2.18
C PHE A 113 -3.97 2.00 0.66
N LEU A 114 -3.86 3.14 -0.01
CA LEU A 114 -3.63 3.21 -1.45
C LEU A 114 -2.23 3.73 -1.69
N LEU A 115 -1.40 2.95 -2.40
CA LEU A 115 -0.01 3.29 -2.70
C LEU A 115 0.20 3.46 -4.21
N ALA A 116 0.76 4.59 -4.62
CA ALA A 116 1.10 4.83 -6.03
C ALA A 116 2.21 5.89 -6.12
N PRO A 117 2.99 5.97 -7.21
CA PRO A 117 3.95 7.06 -7.37
C PRO A 117 3.25 8.43 -7.47
N GLN A 118 2.01 8.43 -7.95
CA GLN A 118 1.17 9.61 -8.10
C GLN A 118 -0.31 9.21 -8.10
N PHE A 119 -1.16 10.10 -7.58
CA PHE A 119 -2.61 9.95 -7.61
C PHE A 119 -3.23 11.03 -8.49
N SER A 120 -4.31 10.71 -9.19
CA SER A 120 -4.98 11.72 -9.99
C SER A 120 -5.79 12.69 -9.12
N PRO A 121 -5.96 13.94 -9.58
CA PRO A 121 -6.86 14.89 -8.93
C PRO A 121 -8.31 14.39 -8.88
N LEU A 122 -8.74 13.60 -9.87
CA LEU A 122 -10.09 13.07 -9.93
C LEU A 122 -10.34 12.04 -8.81
N ALA A 123 -9.44 11.07 -8.63
CA ALA A 123 -9.54 10.09 -7.56
C ALA A 123 -9.55 10.76 -6.17
N ARG A 124 -8.66 11.73 -5.97
CA ARG A 124 -8.61 12.56 -4.74
C ARG A 124 -9.89 13.37 -4.53
N CYS A 125 -10.49 13.88 -5.61
CA CYS A 125 -11.76 14.59 -5.52
C CYS A 125 -12.91 13.66 -5.12
N ALA A 126 -13.01 12.51 -5.77
CA ALA A 126 -14.01 11.51 -5.46
C ALA A 126 -13.89 11.02 -4.02
N SER A 127 -12.67 10.81 -3.52
CA SER A 127 -12.45 10.30 -2.15
C SER A 127 -12.91 11.24 -1.07
N ARG A 128 -13.00 12.56 -1.32
CA ARG A 128 -13.56 13.52 -0.36
C ARG A 128 -15.05 13.27 -0.05
N GLN A 129 -15.76 12.60 -0.95
CA GLN A 129 -17.16 12.21 -0.74
C GLN A 129 -17.28 10.85 -0.04
N ILE A 130 -16.17 10.13 0.15
CA ILE A 130 -16.14 8.82 0.77
C ILE A 130 -15.94 9.01 2.28
N THR A 131 -16.95 8.62 3.07
CA THR A 131 -16.88 8.72 4.54
C THR A 131 -16.30 7.47 5.18
N ARG A 132 -16.32 6.33 4.48
CA ARG A 132 -15.78 5.03 4.92
C ARG A 132 -15.33 4.20 3.72
N PRO A 133 -14.23 3.43 3.82
CA PRO A 133 -13.31 3.34 4.96
C PRO A 133 -12.48 4.62 5.14
N PRO A 134 -11.75 4.78 6.26
CA PRO A 134 -10.61 5.67 6.31
C PRO A 134 -9.63 5.29 5.19
N ILE A 135 -9.33 6.23 4.29
CA ILE A 135 -8.41 6.03 3.17
C ILE A 135 -7.11 6.76 3.47
N HIS A 136 -6.02 6.00 3.55
CA HIS A 136 -4.66 6.46 3.71
C HIS A 136 -3.98 6.45 2.34
N TRP A 137 -3.56 7.63 1.89
CA TRP A 137 -2.90 7.80 0.60
C TRP A 137 -1.40 7.85 0.86
N VAL A 138 -0.64 6.99 0.21
CA VAL A 138 0.82 6.94 0.38
C VAL A 138 1.46 7.01 -0.99
N ARG A 139 2.26 8.05 -1.21
CA ARG A 139 3.10 8.15 -2.40
C ARG A 139 4.37 7.37 -2.18
N PHE A 140 4.94 6.87 -3.27
CA PHE A 140 6.28 6.32 -3.22
C PHE A 140 7.16 6.82 -4.35
N LEU A 141 8.45 6.97 -4.05
CA LEU A 141 9.49 7.26 -5.03
C LEU A 141 10.45 6.07 -5.06
N THR A 142 10.74 5.56 -6.26
CA THR A 142 11.77 4.54 -6.45
C THR A 142 12.99 5.10 -7.15
N VAL A 143 14.16 4.71 -6.67
CA VAL A 143 15.44 5.24 -7.11
C VAL A 143 16.47 4.14 -7.29
N GLU A 144 17.35 4.28 -8.27
CA GLU A 144 18.52 3.43 -8.44
C GLU A 144 19.52 3.75 -7.33
N ALA A 145 19.84 2.75 -6.49
CA ALA A 145 20.90 2.82 -5.49
C ALA A 145 21.99 1.77 -5.77
N SER A 146 23.13 1.90 -5.09
CA SER A 146 24.29 1.02 -5.29
C SER A 146 24.04 -0.45 -4.99
N SER A 147 23.04 -0.76 -4.16
CA SER A 147 22.65 -2.12 -3.75
C SER A 147 21.41 -2.63 -4.49
N GLY A 148 20.90 -1.89 -5.48
CA GLY A 148 19.64 -2.15 -6.17
C GLY A 148 18.64 -1.00 -5.99
N PRO A 149 17.38 -1.18 -6.46
CA PRO A 149 16.35 -0.16 -6.30
C PRO A 149 16.06 0.13 -4.82
N GLY A 150 16.04 1.41 -4.47
CA GLY A 150 15.53 1.91 -3.19
C GLY A 150 14.11 2.46 -3.35
N ILE A 151 13.36 2.48 -2.26
CA ILE A 151 12.02 3.10 -2.19
C ILE A 151 11.94 4.06 -1.01
N MET A 152 11.18 5.12 -1.17
CA MET A 152 10.79 6.04 -0.10
C MET A 152 9.26 6.18 -0.13
N PHE A 153 8.62 6.06 1.03
CA PHE A 153 7.18 6.23 1.21
C PHE A 153 6.88 7.59 1.84
N GLU A 154 5.84 8.26 1.34
CA GLU A 154 5.42 9.59 1.78
C GLU A 154 3.89 9.61 1.96
N PRO A 155 3.37 9.74 3.19
CA PRO A 155 1.94 9.97 3.40
C PRO A 155 1.48 11.23 2.67
N VAL A 156 0.33 11.15 1.99
CA VAL A 156 -0.29 12.31 1.35
C VAL A 156 -1.34 12.87 2.30
N GLU A 157 -1.05 14.04 2.86
CA GLU A 157 -2.00 14.76 3.71
C GLU A 157 -3.32 15.00 2.94
N SER A 158 -4.43 14.92 3.66
CA SER A 158 -5.75 15.26 3.13
C SER A 158 -5.88 16.78 3.19
N ASP A 159 -5.96 17.45 2.02
CA ASP A 159 -6.37 18.85 1.91
C ASP A 159 -7.83 19.04 2.35
#